data_AF-A0A945WU53-F1
#
_entry.id   AF-A0A945WU53-F1
#
_cell.length_a   1.000
_cell.length_b   1.000
_cell.length_c   1.000
_cell.angle_alpha   90.00
_cell.angle_beta   90.00
_cell.angle_gamma   90.00
#
_symmetry.space_group_name_H-M   'P 1'
#
loop_
_entity.id
_entity.type
_entity.pdbx_description
1 polymer ?
#
loop_
_entity_poly.entity_id
_entity_poly.type
_entity_poly.pdbx_seq_one_letter_code
_entity_poly.pdbx_strand_id
1 'polypeptide(L)'
;MSDFEYPKDENLRLILSTDQEEWLHIRIRDWKLFSWAMAIILAVCFIWAVAYAAGAFSRYDEPECLSFVGSTLSVQEQQKQIAAAGVEACSHQETSESETNWENVRATVTLTSWVLMMVSFLGLLRGLFQVRLFTSYLKDHRAFLKKYNRL
;
A
#
# COMPACT_ATOMS: atom_id res chain seq x y z
N MET A 1 -25.66 -54.25 32.85
CA MET A 1 -25.47 -52.78 32.84
C MET A 1 -24.41 -52.51 31.79
N SER A 2 -24.82 -52.02 30.63
CA SER A 2 -23.89 -51.59 29.58
C SER A 2 -23.40 -50.21 29.95
N ASP A 3 -22.13 -50.10 30.32
CA ASP A 3 -21.44 -48.82 30.39
C ASP A 3 -21.43 -48.22 28.99
N PHE A 4 -22.40 -47.35 28.70
CA PHE A 4 -22.30 -46.40 27.61
C PHE A 4 -21.21 -45.41 27.99
N GLU A 5 -19.96 -45.75 27.67
CA GLU A 5 -18.93 -44.75 27.45
C GLU A 5 -19.47 -43.84 26.34
N TYR A 6 -20.07 -42.72 26.73
CA TYR A 6 -20.16 -41.58 25.84
C TYR A 6 -18.72 -41.17 25.56
N PRO A 7 -18.18 -41.35 24.34
CA PRO A 7 -16.93 -40.69 24.02
C PRO A 7 -17.20 -39.22 24.29
N LYS A 8 -16.44 -38.66 25.23
CA LYS A 8 -16.42 -37.23 25.52
C LYS A 8 -15.74 -36.58 24.32
N ASP A 9 -16.41 -36.64 23.18
CA ASP A 9 -15.97 -36.10 21.91
C ASP A 9 -16.04 -34.59 22.07
N GLU A 10 -14.93 -33.99 22.49
CA GLU A 10 -14.70 -32.54 22.43
C GLU A 10 -14.98 -31.97 21.01
N ASN A 11 -15.03 -32.85 20.02
CA ASN A 11 -15.39 -32.61 18.62
C ASN A 11 -16.89 -32.40 18.35
N LEU A 12 -17.82 -32.74 19.25
CA LEU A 12 -19.25 -32.43 19.07
C LEU A 12 -19.52 -30.92 19.10
N ARG A 13 -18.59 -30.11 19.65
CA ARG A 13 -18.62 -28.64 19.58
C ARG A 13 -18.28 -28.07 18.19
N LEU A 14 -17.89 -28.90 17.22
CA LEU A 14 -17.45 -28.49 15.88
C LEU A 14 -18.49 -28.77 14.77
N ILE A 15 -19.72 -29.12 15.14
CA ILE A 15 -20.81 -29.21 14.17
C ILE A 15 -21.33 -27.79 13.93
N LEU A 16 -20.91 -27.19 12.83
CA LEU A 16 -21.49 -25.97 12.29
C LEU A 16 -22.93 -26.26 11.84
N SER A 17 -23.87 -25.37 12.14
CA SER A 17 -25.17 -25.38 11.47
C SER A 17 -25.02 -24.98 10.00
N THR A 18 -26.03 -25.26 9.17
CA THR A 18 -26.08 -24.82 7.76
C THR A 18 -25.87 -23.31 7.64
N ASP A 19 -26.50 -22.54 8.52
CA ASP A 19 -26.39 -21.08 8.55
C ASP A 19 -24.97 -20.61 8.91
N GLN A 20 -24.29 -21.35 9.80
CA GLN A 20 -22.90 -21.05 10.17
C GLN A 20 -21.92 -21.40 9.05
N GLU A 21 -22.16 -22.48 8.29
CA GLU A 21 -21.36 -22.84 7.12
C GLU A 21 -21.51 -21.80 6.00
N GLU A 22 -22.75 -21.38 5.69
CA GLU A 22 -23.01 -20.33 4.71
C GLU A 22 -22.37 -19.00 5.13
N TRP A 23 -22.52 -18.62 6.40
CA TRP A 23 -21.87 -17.43 6.95
C TRP A 23 -20.34 -17.50 6.80
N LEU A 24 -19.72 -18.66 7.07
CA LEU A 24 -18.28 -18.83 6.92
C LEU A 24 -17.83 -18.70 5.47
N HIS A 25 -18.59 -19.26 4.53
CA HIS A 25 -18.32 -19.14 3.10
C HIS A 25 -18.38 -17.69 2.61
N ILE A 26 -19.41 -16.94 3.04
CA ILE A 26 -19.53 -15.51 2.73
C ILE A 26 -18.32 -14.75 3.30
N ARG A 27 -17.96 -14.99 4.57
CA ARG A 27 -16.80 -14.34 5.19
C ARG A 27 -15.49 -14.66 4.48
N ILE A 28 -15.26 -15.90 4.07
CA ILE A 28 -14.07 -16.28 3.31
C ILE A 28 -14.02 -15.51 1.98
N ARG A 29 -15.15 -15.39 1.27
CA ARG A 29 -15.22 -14.62 0.02
C ARG A 29 -14.88 -13.15 0.25
N ASP A 30 -15.50 -12.53 1.25
CA ASP A 30 -15.28 -11.12 1.56
C ASP A 30 -13.83 -10.84 1.94
N TRP A 31 -13.22 -11.70 2.78
CA TRP A 31 -11.82 -11.55 3.18
C TRP A 31 -10.84 -11.84 2.04
N LYS A 32 -11.18 -12.72 1.10
CA LYS A 32 -10.40 -12.91 -0.13
C LYS A 32 -10.44 -11.67 -1.02
N LEU A 33 -11.63 -11.09 -1.24
CA LEU A 33 -11.78 -9.85 -2.01
C LEU A 33 -11.02 -8.70 -1.36
N PHE A 34 -11.14 -8.55 -0.03
CA PHE A 34 -10.39 -7.57 0.73
C PHE A 34 -8.88 -7.76 0.60
N SER A 35 -8.39 -9.01 0.73
CA SER A 35 -6.95 -9.31 0.59
C SER A 35 -6.45 -8.99 -0.82
N TRP A 36 -7.23 -9.27 -1.85
CA TRP A 36 -6.92 -8.90 -3.23
C TRP A 36 -6.85 -7.40 -3.43
N ALA A 37 -7.83 -6.65 -2.91
CA ALA A 37 -7.82 -5.18 -2.98
C ALA A 37 -6.58 -4.60 -2.29
N MET A 38 -6.24 -5.11 -1.10
CA MET A 38 -5.04 -4.69 -0.37
C MET A 38 -3.73 -5.05 -1.12
N ALA A 39 -3.68 -6.20 -1.78
CA ALA A 39 -2.53 -6.56 -2.62
C ALA A 39 -2.34 -5.61 -3.80
N ILE A 40 -3.44 -5.23 -4.47
CA ILE A 40 -3.40 -4.29 -5.60
C ILE A 40 -2.92 -2.91 -5.14
N ILE A 41 -3.50 -2.38 -4.05
CA ILE A 41 -3.08 -1.09 -3.48
C ILE A 41 -1.60 -1.14 -3.11
N LEU A 42 -1.17 -2.19 -2.41
CA LEU A 42 0.23 -2.38 -2.03
C LEU A 42 1.16 -2.39 -3.26
N ALA A 43 0.79 -3.10 -4.33
CA ALA A 43 1.58 -3.16 -5.54
C ALA A 43 1.69 -1.79 -6.24
N VAL A 44 0.58 -1.06 -6.37
CA VAL A 44 0.57 0.28 -6.97
C VAL A 44 1.43 1.25 -6.16
N CYS A 45 1.26 1.27 -4.84
CA CYS A 45 2.04 2.13 -3.96
C CYS A 45 3.53 1.77 -3.95
N PHE A 46 3.85 0.47 -4.01
CA PHE A 46 5.24 0.00 -4.11
C PHE A 46 5.90 0.44 -5.42
N ILE A 47 5.20 0.33 -6.56
CA ILE A 47 5.68 0.81 -7.85
C ILE A 47 5.95 2.32 -7.80
N TRP A 48 5.04 3.11 -7.22
CA TRP A 48 5.25 4.54 -7.03
C TRP A 48 6.47 4.84 -6.18
N ALA A 49 6.61 4.17 -5.02
CA ALA A 49 7.72 4.38 -4.10
C ALA A 49 9.07 4.05 -4.73
N VAL A 50 9.15 2.96 -5.49
CA VAL A 50 10.35 2.57 -6.25
C VAL A 50 10.67 3.58 -7.34
N ALA A 51 9.67 4.03 -8.10
CA ALA A 51 9.86 5.05 -9.14
C ALA A 51 10.37 6.38 -8.56
N TYR A 52 9.82 6.80 -7.40
CA TYR A 52 10.27 7.99 -6.69
C TYR A 52 11.71 7.84 -6.18
N ALA A 53 12.05 6.72 -5.54
CA ALA A 53 13.39 6.46 -5.02
C ALA A 53 14.46 6.32 -6.12
N ALA A 54 14.09 5.80 -7.30
CA ALA A 54 14.97 5.70 -8.46
C ALA A 54 15.21 7.05 -9.17
N GLY A 55 14.61 8.15 -8.69
CA GLY A 55 14.75 9.45 -9.32
C GLY A 55 14.05 9.54 -10.68
N ALA A 56 13.04 8.71 -10.95
CA ALA A 56 12.32 8.74 -12.23
C ALA A 56 11.69 10.12 -12.54
N PHE A 57 11.51 10.94 -11.51
CA PHE A 57 10.93 12.27 -11.58
C PHE A 57 11.94 13.43 -11.44
N SER A 58 13.25 13.13 -11.30
CA SER A 58 14.30 14.15 -11.12
C SER A 58 14.58 14.97 -12.38
N ARG A 59 14.07 14.55 -13.55
CA ARG A 59 14.15 15.34 -14.80
C ARG A 59 13.25 16.58 -14.80
N TYR A 60 12.43 16.75 -13.77
CA TYR A 60 11.59 17.94 -13.57
C TYR A 60 12.11 18.84 -12.45
N ASP A 61 13.23 18.49 -11.82
CA ASP A 61 13.94 19.43 -10.97
C ASP A 61 14.62 20.39 -11.94
N GLU A 62 14.08 21.61 -12.06
CA GLU A 62 14.71 22.65 -12.87
C GLU A 62 16.17 22.77 -12.41
N PRO A 63 17.14 22.84 -13.35
CA PRO A 63 18.54 22.98 -12.98
C PRO A 63 18.66 24.21 -12.07
N GLU A 64 19.26 24.02 -10.88
CA GLU A 64 19.48 25.07 -9.88
C GLU A 64 20.02 26.32 -10.57
N CYS A 65 19.12 27.26 -10.81
CA CYS A 65 19.42 28.42 -11.60
C CYS A 65 19.88 29.50 -10.61
N LEU A 66 21.18 29.80 -10.61
CA LEU A 66 21.81 30.72 -9.66
C LEU A 66 21.18 32.12 -9.78
N SER A 67 20.22 32.40 -8.91
CA SER A 67 19.65 33.75 -8.79
C SER A 67 20.63 34.61 -7.98
N PHE A 68 21.32 35.52 -8.67
CA PHE A 68 22.12 36.52 -7.98
C PHE A 68 21.21 37.61 -7.43
N VAL A 69 20.95 37.58 -6.12
CA VAL A 69 20.22 38.63 -5.43
C VAL A 69 21.19 39.76 -5.08
N GLY A 70 21.24 40.80 -5.92
CA GLY A 70 21.96 42.04 -5.63
C GLY A 70 22.52 42.74 -6.86
N SER A 71 22.32 44.06 -6.95
CA SER A 71 22.89 44.93 -7.99
C SER A 71 24.24 45.52 -7.58
N THR A 72 25.15 44.69 -7.04
CA THR A 72 26.51 45.14 -6.74
C THR A 72 27.40 44.94 -7.96
N LEU A 73 28.40 45.82 -8.13
CA LEU A 73 29.36 45.75 -9.26
C LEU A 73 30.03 44.36 -9.40
N SER A 74 30.23 43.66 -8.27
CA SER A 74 30.79 42.30 -8.23
C SER A 74 29.90 41.22 -8.87
N VAL A 75 28.57 41.37 -8.78
CA VAL A 75 27.60 40.41 -9.33
C VAL A 75 27.52 40.54 -10.86
N GLN A 76 27.63 41.77 -11.36
CA GLN A 76 27.62 42.04 -12.80
C GLN A 76 28.87 41.50 -13.51
N GLU A 77 30.01 41.48 -12.81
CA GLU A 77 31.26 40.89 -13.29
C GLU A 77 31.18 39.35 -13.33
N GLN A 78 30.55 38.74 -12.32
CA GLN A 78 30.30 37.29 -12.27
C GLN A 78 29.32 36.83 -13.36
N GLN A 79 28.25 37.59 -13.62
CA GLN A 79 27.33 37.30 -14.73
C GLN A 79 28.02 37.31 -16.10
N LYS A 80 28.97 38.23 -16.34
CA LYS A 80 29.75 38.26 -17.59
C LYS A 80 30.66 37.05 -17.74
N GLN A 81 31.25 36.56 -16.65
CA GLN A 81 32.10 35.37 -16.67
C GLN A 81 31.29 34.09 -16.92
N ILE A 82 30.08 34.00 -16.38
CA ILE A 82 29.18 32.84 -16.57
C ILE A 82 28.58 32.83 -17.99
N ALA A 83 28.22 34.00 -18.53
CA ALA A 83 27.79 34.13 -19.92
C ALA A 83 28.91 33.77 -20.91
N ALA A 84 30.17 34.11 -20.60
CA ALA A 84 31.33 33.71 -21.40
C ALA A 84 31.60 32.19 -21.35
N ALA A 85 31.15 31.50 -20.30
CA ALA A 85 31.21 30.04 -20.18
C ALA A 85 30.08 29.31 -20.93
N GLY A 86 29.19 30.05 -21.62
CA GLY A 86 28.09 29.47 -22.40
C GLY A 86 26.91 28.95 -21.57
N VAL A 87 26.79 29.38 -20.32
CA VAL A 87 25.68 29.03 -19.43
C VAL A 87 24.64 30.16 -19.49
N GLU A 88 23.43 29.84 -19.94
CA GLU A 88 22.34 30.80 -20.03
C GLU A 88 21.90 31.24 -18.62
N ALA A 89 21.78 32.56 -18.41
CA ALA A 89 21.21 33.10 -17.18
C ALA A 89 19.69 32.88 -17.20
N CYS A 90 19.15 32.47 -16.06
CA CYS A 90 17.71 32.24 -15.84
C CYS A 90 16.94 33.45 -16.38
N SER A 91 16.05 33.21 -17.34
CA SER A 91 15.10 34.25 -17.73
C SER A 91 14.35 34.66 -16.49
N HIS A 92 14.25 35.97 -16.25
CA HIS A 92 13.44 36.52 -15.17
C HIS A 92 12.05 35.89 -15.23
N GLN A 93 11.79 34.92 -14.36
CA GLN A 93 10.48 34.36 -14.20
C GLN A 93 9.68 35.43 -13.46
N GLU A 94 8.83 36.11 -14.23
CA GLU A 94 7.81 36.98 -13.69
C GLU A 94 7.09 36.23 -12.59
N THR A 95 7.12 36.82 -11.39
CA THR A 95 6.26 36.47 -10.27
C THR A 95 4.80 36.51 -10.74
N SER A 96 4.28 35.35 -11.14
CA SER A 96 2.87 35.16 -11.45
C SER A 96 2.36 34.02 -10.61
N GLU A 97 1.56 34.41 -9.63
CA GLU A 97 0.71 33.65 -8.73
C GLU A 97 0.07 32.39 -9.36
N SER A 98 0.82 31.29 -9.50
CA SER A 98 0.30 29.91 -9.62
C SER A 98 1.45 28.90 -9.67
N GLU A 99 2.47 29.04 -8.83
CA GLU A 99 3.39 27.93 -8.54
C GLU A 99 2.62 26.87 -7.73
N THR A 100 1.88 26.03 -8.42
CA THR A 100 1.43 24.76 -7.87
C THR A 100 2.70 24.01 -7.50
N ASN A 101 3.04 24.07 -6.22
CA ASN A 101 4.29 23.57 -5.68
C ASN A 101 4.37 22.05 -5.90
N TRP A 102 4.85 21.65 -7.07
CA TRP A 102 4.86 20.28 -7.57
C TRP A 102 5.66 19.36 -6.65
N GLU A 103 6.67 19.91 -6.00
CA GLU A 103 7.45 19.25 -4.96
C GLU A 103 6.57 18.90 -3.75
N ASN A 104 5.77 19.85 -3.25
CA ASN A 104 4.81 19.58 -2.17
C ASN A 104 3.76 18.53 -2.57
N VAL A 105 3.28 18.55 -3.81
CA VAL A 105 2.33 17.54 -4.31
C VAL A 105 2.99 16.16 -4.34
N ARG A 106 4.21 16.04 -4.87
CA ARG A 106 4.97 14.78 -4.90
C ARG A 106 5.30 14.27 -3.51
N ALA A 107 5.72 15.15 -2.61
CA ALA A 107 5.99 14.81 -1.21
C ALA A 107 4.72 14.28 -0.53
N THR A 108 3.58 14.92 -0.74
CA THR A 108 2.28 14.49 -0.19
C THR A 108 1.83 13.15 -0.76
N VAL A 109 1.94 12.95 -2.07
CA VAL A 109 1.61 11.66 -2.72
C VAL A 109 2.53 10.55 -2.25
N THR A 110 3.82 10.83 -2.07
CA THR A 110 4.78 9.85 -1.58
C THR A 110 4.49 9.48 -0.14
N LEU A 111 4.23 10.46 0.73
CA LEU A 111 3.87 10.22 2.13
C LEU A 111 2.57 9.41 2.25
N THR A 112 1.54 9.76 1.48
CA THR A 112 0.29 8.98 1.46
C THR A 112 0.50 7.58 0.90
N SER A 113 1.35 7.40 -0.11
CA SER A 113 1.73 6.08 -0.62
C SER A 113 2.39 5.21 0.46
N TRP A 114 3.30 5.75 1.27
CA TRP A 114 3.92 5.03 2.38
C TRP A 114 2.91 4.60 3.45
N VAL A 115 2.00 5.50 3.84
CA VAL A 115 0.92 5.19 4.79
C VAL A 115 0.03 4.08 4.23
N LEU A 116 -0.36 4.18 2.96
CA LEU A 116 -1.17 3.16 2.29
C LEU A 116 -0.43 1.82 2.21
N MET A 117 0.87 1.80 1.91
CA MET A 117 1.65 0.56 1.93
C MET A 117 1.61 -0.11 3.30
N MET A 118 1.80 0.63 4.39
CA MET A 118 1.74 0.06 5.74
C MET A 118 0.34 -0.49 6.06
N VAL A 119 -0.71 0.28 5.78
CA VAL A 119 -2.09 -0.14 6.04
C VAL A 119 -2.46 -1.36 5.19
N SER A 120 -2.11 -1.35 3.90
CA SER A 120 -2.37 -2.46 2.98
C SER A 120 -1.57 -3.71 3.35
N PHE A 121 -0.33 -3.58 3.80
CA PHE A 121 0.46 -4.71 4.28
C PHE A 121 -0.17 -5.36 5.52
N LEU A 122 -0.53 -4.55 6.54
CA LEU A 122 -1.20 -5.05 7.74
C LEU A 122 -2.58 -5.64 7.42
N GLY A 123 -3.33 -4.99 6.52
CA GLY A 123 -4.60 -5.46 6.01
C GLY A 123 -4.48 -6.80 5.30
N LEU A 124 -3.48 -6.96 4.44
CA LEU A 124 -3.21 -8.21 3.72
C LEU A 124 -2.85 -9.35 4.69
N LEU A 125 -1.97 -9.11 5.66
CA LEU A 125 -1.64 -10.10 6.69
C LEU A 125 -2.89 -10.54 7.47
N ARG A 126 -3.70 -9.57 7.92
CA ARG A 126 -4.95 -9.85 8.64
C ARG A 126 -5.93 -10.63 7.76
N GLY A 127 -6.08 -10.23 6.51
CA GLY A 127 -6.98 -10.89 5.55
C GLY A 127 -6.57 -12.33 5.28
N LEU A 128 -5.30 -12.57 4.98
CA LEU A 128 -4.76 -13.91 4.77
C LEU A 128 -4.89 -14.81 6.02
N PHE A 129 -4.62 -14.25 7.20
CA PHE A 129 -4.79 -14.97 8.47
C PHE A 129 -6.25 -15.39 8.68
N GLN A 130 -7.21 -14.47 8.48
CA GLN A 130 -8.63 -14.76 8.64
C GLN A 130 -9.13 -15.78 7.60
N VAL A 131 -8.72 -15.67 6.34
CA VAL A 131 -9.05 -16.66 5.31
C VAL A 131 -8.54 -18.03 5.71
N ARG A 132 -7.28 -18.13 6.17
CA ARG A 132 -6.68 -19.40 6.63
C ARG A 132 -7.43 -19.97 7.82
N LEU A 133 -7.79 -19.14 8.80
CA LEU A 133 -8.54 -19.56 9.98
C LEU A 133 -9.90 -20.14 9.60
N PHE A 134 -10.69 -19.41 8.80
CA PHE A 134 -12.02 -19.86 8.38
C PHE A 134 -11.96 -21.10 7.48
N THR A 135 -11.00 -21.17 6.56
CA THR A 135 -10.84 -22.38 5.73
C THR A 135 -10.39 -23.59 6.55
N SER A 136 -9.59 -23.41 7.61
CA SER A 136 -9.27 -24.48 8.56
C SER A 136 -10.52 -24.98 9.28
N TYR A 137 -11.37 -24.08 9.80
CA TYR A 137 -12.63 -24.47 10.45
C TYR A 137 -13.54 -25.29 9.53
N LEU A 138 -13.71 -24.89 8.26
CA LEU A 138 -14.49 -25.68 7.30
C LEU A 138 -13.87 -27.05 7.03
N LYS A 139 -12.53 -27.13 6.95
CA LYS A 139 -11.82 -28.38 6.73
C LYS A 139 -12.04 -29.34 7.90
N ASP A 140 -11.92 -28.85 9.12
CA ASP A 140 -12.10 -29.65 10.34
C ASP A 140 -13.56 -30.10 10.47
N HIS A 141 -14.52 -29.22 10.15
CA HIS A 141 -15.94 -29.56 10.09
C HIS A 141 -16.25 -30.67 9.09
N ARG A 142 -15.74 -30.58 7.85
CA ARG A 142 -15.93 -31.64 6.83
C ARG A 142 -15.26 -32.95 7.22
N ALA A 143 -14.07 -32.90 7.82
CA ALA A 143 -13.38 -34.07 8.34
C ALA A 143 -14.21 -34.76 9.43
N PHE A 144 -14.85 -33.97 10.30
CA PHE A 144 -15.78 -34.48 11.30
C PHE A 144 -17.01 -35.14 10.66
N LEU A 145 -17.73 -34.46 9.76
CA LEU A 145 -18.90 -35.03 9.08
C LEU A 145 -18.59 -36.36 8.39
N LYS A 146 -17.42 -36.43 7.72
CA LYS A 146 -16.93 -37.66 7.07
C LYS A 146 -16.63 -38.78 8.06
N LYS A 147 -16.05 -38.46 9.23
CA LYS A 147 -15.73 -39.46 10.27
C LYS A 147 -16.97 -40.15 10.83
N TYR A 148 -18.09 -39.42 10.95
CA TYR A 148 -19.32 -39.91 11.56
C TYR A 148 -20.42 -40.31 10.56
N ASN A 149 -20.10 -40.43 9.25
CA ASN A 149 -21.07 -40.74 8.18
C ASN A 149 -22.34 -39.88 8.24
N ARG A 150 -22.20 -38.59 8.53
CA ARG A 150 -23.31 -37.62 8.58
C ARG A 150 -23.44 -36.82 7.27
N LEU A 151 -22.95 -37.38 6.16
CA LEU A 151 -23.03 -36.82 4.81
C LEU A 151 -24.25 -37.37 4.08
#